data_AF-A0A024V9U7-F1
#
_entry.id   AF-A0A024V9U7-F1
#
_cell.length_a   1.000
_cell.length_b   1.000
_cell.length_c   1.000
_cell.angle_alpha   90.00
_cell.angle_beta   90.00
_cell.angle_gamma   90.00
#
_symmetry.space_group_name_H-M   'P 1'
#
loop_
_entity.id
_entity.type
_entity.pdbx_description
1 polymer ?
#
loop_
_entity_poly.entity_id
_entity_poly.type
_entity_poly.pdbx_seq_one_letter_code
_entity_poly.pdbx_strand_id
1 'polypeptide(L)'
;MMFHYFNILLCSLPLNILSPSYEINLKSHNRSTLHTINTKSVKIHRSLCECNLYTSTYDNDPEMKEVMQQFDDRSAQRFKEYEEMLQYKRKQCKKQCDKDIQKIILKDKIEKELTENFSALQTHISTNDIPTCICEKSVADKVEKTCLKCGGILGGGIVPGWSLVSGLGYMAWTRYIAAKVLEEGIKKGLEVGLVKVTEIATQMIRDVNKVPSIDILQKITTGNFSDGVSLYDIFKTIDSTMSTELETQGYYDFSLSVQSIADDPAKLKWCSQKVADVTNAVADGEASVLTEAAPVTSGLNTAIIASIVAIVVIILVMLIIYLILRYRRKKKIHKKLQYIKLLQQ
;
A
#
# COMPACT_ATOMS: atom_id res chain seq x y z
N MET A 1 -22.28 21.20 32.03
CA MET A 1 -21.50 21.97 31.04
C MET A 1 -20.19 21.33 30.57
N MET A 2 -19.83 20.08 30.93
CA MET A 2 -18.59 19.42 30.46
C MET A 2 -18.78 18.43 29.28
N PHE A 3 -20.02 18.07 28.93
CA PHE A 3 -20.31 17.11 27.84
C PHE A 3 -20.58 17.77 26.47
N HIS A 4 -20.78 19.09 26.43
CA HIS A 4 -21.00 19.80 25.17
C HIS A 4 -19.68 20.21 24.49
N TYR A 5 -18.58 20.35 25.24
CA TYR A 5 -17.28 20.73 24.67
C TYR A 5 -16.65 19.59 23.85
N PHE A 6 -16.82 18.33 24.28
CA PHE A 6 -16.27 17.17 23.58
C PHE A 6 -17.01 16.85 22.27
N ASN A 7 -18.33 17.04 22.23
CA ASN A 7 -19.13 16.88 21.01
C ASN A 7 -18.92 18.00 19.99
N ILE A 8 -18.59 19.22 20.44
CA ILE A 8 -18.28 20.34 19.53
C ILE A 8 -16.87 20.18 18.93
N LEU A 9 -15.89 19.69 19.72
CA LEU A 9 -14.52 19.43 19.25
C LEU A 9 -14.42 18.24 18.28
N LEU A 10 -15.24 17.20 18.47
CA LEU A 10 -15.28 16.03 17.59
C LEU A 10 -16.05 16.25 16.28
N CYS A 11 -16.92 17.26 16.21
CA CYS A 11 -17.59 17.65 14.96
C CYS A 11 -16.75 18.64 14.13
N SER A 12 -15.88 19.45 14.75
CA SER A 12 -15.07 20.43 14.02
C SER A 12 -13.87 19.82 13.29
N LEU A 13 -13.26 18.75 13.83
CA LEU A 13 -12.14 18.05 13.18
C LEU A 13 -12.50 17.43 11.81
N PRO A 14 -13.63 16.72 11.63
CA PRO A 14 -13.98 16.17 10.31
C PRO A 14 -14.48 17.24 9.32
N LEU A 15 -15.05 18.36 9.80
CA LEU A 15 -15.49 19.46 8.94
C LEU A 15 -14.34 20.29 8.36
N ASN A 16 -13.20 20.38 9.07
CA ASN A 16 -12.01 21.10 8.58
C ASN A 16 -11.20 20.33 7.52
N ILE A 17 -11.41 19.02 7.37
CA ILE A 17 -10.75 18.20 6.33
C ILE A 17 -11.55 18.23 5.00
N LEU A 18 -12.83 18.65 5.05
CA LEU A 18 -13.72 18.70 3.88
C LEU A 18 -13.80 20.08 3.20
N SER A 19 -12.95 21.04 3.60
CA SER A 19 -12.87 22.35 2.95
C SER A 19 -11.52 22.52 2.27
N PRO A 20 -11.42 22.05 1.02
CA PRO A 20 -10.98 22.98 0.00
C PRO A 20 -11.90 22.92 -1.25
N SER A 21 -12.09 24.09 -1.86
CA SER A 21 -12.54 24.33 -3.23
C SER A 21 -13.93 23.82 -3.64
N TYR A 22 -14.93 24.69 -3.48
CA TYR A 22 -16.00 24.86 -4.46
C TYR A 22 -16.56 26.28 -4.28
N GLU A 23 -15.82 27.23 -4.84
CA GLU A 23 -16.43 28.45 -5.34
C GLU A 23 -16.92 28.14 -6.76
N ILE A 24 -18.02 28.78 -7.17
CA ILE A 24 -18.61 28.84 -8.52
C ILE A 24 -19.92 28.05 -8.73
N ASN A 25 -20.99 28.86 -8.82
CA ASN A 25 -22.26 28.68 -9.56
C ASN A 25 -23.35 27.74 -9.02
N LEU A 26 -24.37 28.34 -8.37
CA LEU A 26 -25.71 28.34 -8.95
C LEU A 26 -26.57 29.51 -8.42
N LYS A 27 -26.64 30.59 -9.22
CA LYS A 27 -27.64 31.64 -9.11
C LYS A 27 -28.60 31.49 -10.30
N SER A 28 -29.77 30.90 -10.10
CA SER A 28 -30.98 31.31 -10.82
C SER A 28 -32.27 30.78 -10.16
N HIS A 29 -33.07 31.75 -9.75
CA HIS A 29 -34.54 31.82 -9.77
C HIS A 29 -35.37 30.52 -9.73
N ASN A 30 -36.27 30.42 -8.74
CA ASN A 30 -37.69 30.68 -8.98
C ASN A 30 -38.49 30.86 -7.69
N ARG A 31 -39.43 31.81 -7.77
CA ARG A 31 -40.32 32.31 -6.73
C ARG A 31 -41.59 31.44 -6.74
N SER A 32 -42.00 30.89 -5.61
CA SER A 32 -43.36 30.35 -5.44
C SER A 32 -43.90 30.77 -4.09
N THR A 33 -44.48 31.97 -4.12
CA THR A 33 -45.68 32.44 -3.42
C THR A 33 -46.26 31.59 -2.29
N LEU A 34 -46.26 32.18 -1.10
CA LEU A 34 -47.12 31.85 0.04
C LEU A 34 -48.60 31.99 -0.36
N HIS A 35 -49.40 30.93 -0.21
CA HIS A 35 -50.85 31.04 -0.15
C HIS A 35 -51.33 30.58 1.23
N THR A 36 -51.75 31.57 2.03
CA THR A 36 -52.48 31.41 3.27
C THR A 36 -53.90 30.92 2.96
N ILE A 37 -54.31 29.78 3.51
CA ILE A 37 -55.72 29.42 3.64
C ILE A 37 -56.03 29.22 5.12
N ASN A 38 -56.93 30.07 5.63
CA ASN A 38 -57.52 30.02 6.96
C ASN A 38 -58.27 28.69 7.16
N THR A 39 -57.86 27.88 8.14
CA THR A 39 -58.69 26.81 8.70
C THR A 39 -58.71 26.90 10.22
N LYS A 40 -59.93 27.13 10.74
CA LYS A 40 -60.29 27.24 12.16
C LYS A 40 -59.70 26.09 12.99
N SER A 41 -59.18 26.38 14.18
CA SER A 41 -58.74 25.35 15.12
C SER A 41 -59.95 24.55 15.63
N VAL A 42 -59.95 23.25 15.38
CA VAL A 42 -60.88 22.30 15.99
C VAL A 42 -60.13 21.63 17.14
N LYS A 43 -60.62 21.81 18.37
CA LYS A 43 -60.09 21.16 19.58
C LYS A 43 -60.09 19.65 19.42
N ILE A 44 -58.93 19.00 19.56
CA ILE A 44 -58.82 17.54 19.64
C ILE A 44 -59.08 17.13 21.09
N HIS A 45 -60.33 16.83 21.43
CA HIS A 45 -60.62 15.88 22.51
C HIS A 45 -60.96 14.54 21.86
N ARG A 46 -59.93 13.75 21.53
CA ARG A 46 -60.08 12.31 21.29
C ARG A 46 -59.59 11.60 22.53
N SER A 47 -60.52 11.19 23.38
CA SER A 47 -60.27 10.17 24.40
C SER A 47 -59.79 8.90 23.70
N LEU A 48 -58.69 8.33 24.19
CA LEU A 48 -58.27 6.98 23.83
C LEU A 48 -59.30 6.03 24.48
N CYS A 49 -60.29 5.62 23.71
CA CYS A 49 -61.16 4.53 24.09
C CYS A 49 -60.32 3.24 24.03
N GLU A 50 -60.24 2.52 25.15
CA GLU A 50 -59.63 1.20 25.23
C GLU A 50 -60.41 0.26 24.30
N CYS A 51 -59.85 -0.06 23.13
CA CYS A 51 -60.39 -1.11 22.28
C CYS A 51 -60.16 -2.45 23.00
N ASN A 52 -61.27 -3.08 23.40
CA ASN A 52 -61.31 -4.41 23.98
C ASN A 52 -60.55 -5.42 23.11
N LEU A 53 -59.81 -6.29 23.79
CA LEU A 53 -59.11 -7.45 23.26
C LEU A 53 -60.01 -8.26 22.32
N TYR A 54 -59.48 -8.53 21.13
CA TYR A 54 -59.78 -9.63 20.21
C TYR A 54 -61.12 -10.35 20.45
N THR A 55 -62.18 -9.90 19.78
CA THR A 55 -63.47 -10.60 19.71
C THR A 55 -63.40 -11.62 18.56
N SER A 56 -63.52 -12.92 18.89
CA SER A 56 -63.44 -14.08 17.97
C SER A 56 -64.64 -14.23 17.02
N THR A 57 -65.36 -13.14 16.75
CA THR A 57 -66.58 -13.13 15.94
C THR A 57 -66.32 -13.30 14.43
N TYR A 58 -65.06 -13.26 13.99
CA TYR A 58 -64.68 -13.36 12.57
C TYR A 58 -64.25 -14.77 12.13
N ASP A 59 -64.11 -15.73 13.04
CA ASP A 59 -63.61 -17.08 12.71
C ASP A 59 -64.60 -17.93 11.89
N ASN A 60 -65.88 -17.54 11.86
CA ASN A 60 -66.95 -18.25 11.17
C ASN A 60 -67.49 -17.51 9.92
N ASP A 61 -66.91 -16.36 9.57
CA ASP A 61 -67.29 -15.64 8.35
C ASP A 61 -66.65 -16.33 7.12
N PRO A 62 -67.46 -16.81 6.15
CA PRO A 62 -66.94 -17.48 4.96
C PRO A 62 -65.95 -16.62 4.17
N GLU A 63 -66.12 -15.30 4.13
CA GLU A 63 -65.24 -14.39 3.41
C GLU A 63 -63.89 -14.23 4.12
N MET A 64 -63.90 -14.17 5.46
CA MET A 64 -62.66 -14.14 6.27
C MET A 64 -61.87 -15.43 6.15
N LYS A 65 -62.56 -16.57 6.07
CA LYS A 65 -61.93 -17.90 5.96
C LYS A 65 -61.20 -18.07 4.62
N GLU A 66 -61.77 -17.55 3.54
CA GLU A 66 -61.15 -17.56 2.21
C GLU A 66 -59.90 -16.66 2.16
N VAL A 67 -59.98 -15.46 2.73
CA VAL A 67 -58.83 -14.56 2.84
C VAL A 67 -57.70 -15.19 3.66
N MET A 68 -58.02 -15.80 4.81
CA MET A 68 -57.03 -16.47 5.65
C MET A 68 -56.34 -17.62 4.91
N GLN A 69 -57.10 -18.43 4.18
CA GLN A 69 -56.56 -19.53 3.39
C GLN A 69 -55.65 -19.05 2.24
N GLN A 70 -56.01 -17.96 1.55
CA GLN A 70 -55.14 -17.34 0.54
C GLN A 70 -53.84 -16.79 1.14
N PHE A 71 -53.89 -16.22 2.35
CA PHE A 71 -52.69 -15.77 3.05
C PHE A 71 -51.80 -16.93 3.46
N ASP A 72 -52.37 -18.02 3.96
CA ASP A 72 -51.63 -19.22 4.33
C ASP A 72 -50.97 -19.88 3.12
N ASP A 73 -51.70 -20.04 2.00
CA ASP A 73 -51.16 -20.62 0.76
C ASP A 73 -50.00 -19.77 0.20
N ARG A 74 -50.18 -18.45 0.15
CA ARG A 74 -49.14 -17.52 -0.33
C ARG A 74 -47.95 -17.48 0.63
N SER A 75 -48.17 -17.61 1.93
CA SER A 75 -47.10 -17.67 2.93
C SER A 75 -46.32 -18.96 2.81
N ALA A 76 -47.00 -20.11 2.69
CA ALA A 76 -46.39 -21.42 2.49
C ALA A 76 -45.51 -21.45 1.24
N GLN A 77 -45.97 -20.86 0.13
CA GLN A 77 -45.17 -20.76 -1.10
C GLN A 77 -43.89 -19.94 -0.89
N ARG A 78 -43.99 -18.77 -0.24
CA ARG A 78 -42.82 -17.93 0.05
C ARG A 78 -41.81 -18.61 0.98
N PHE A 79 -42.28 -19.38 1.96
CA PHE A 79 -41.39 -20.13 2.84
C PHE A 79 -40.60 -21.20 2.07
N LYS A 80 -41.25 -21.90 1.13
CA LYS A 80 -40.60 -22.89 0.27
C LYS A 80 -39.54 -22.25 -0.63
N GLU A 81 -39.88 -21.14 -1.30
CA GLU A 81 -38.94 -20.38 -2.14
C GLU A 81 -37.75 -19.84 -1.34
N TYR A 82 -37.99 -19.35 -0.12
CA TYR A 82 -36.93 -18.86 0.78
C TYR A 82 -36.01 -20.00 1.23
N GLU A 83 -36.56 -21.16 1.57
CA GLU A 83 -35.77 -22.33 1.99
C GLU A 83 -34.89 -22.86 0.85
N GLU A 84 -35.43 -22.96 -0.37
CA GLU A 84 -34.67 -23.35 -1.56
C GLU A 84 -33.51 -22.38 -1.86
N MET A 85 -33.77 -21.06 -1.79
CA MET A 85 -32.74 -20.04 -1.93
C MET A 85 -31.66 -20.14 -0.85
N LEU A 86 -32.05 -20.42 0.38
CA LEU A 86 -31.14 -20.55 1.51
C LEU A 86 -30.27 -21.80 1.38
N GLN A 87 -30.83 -22.91 0.92
CA GLN A 87 -30.08 -24.12 0.58
C GLN A 87 -29.10 -23.89 -0.58
N TYR A 88 -29.52 -23.19 -1.64
CA TYR A 88 -28.66 -22.85 -2.77
C TYR A 88 -27.45 -22.01 -2.34
N LYS A 89 -27.69 -20.93 -1.57
CA LYS A 89 -26.61 -20.08 -1.05
C LYS A 89 -25.66 -20.85 -0.12
N ARG A 90 -26.18 -21.73 0.74
CA ARG A 90 -25.36 -22.62 1.58
C ARG A 90 -24.45 -23.52 0.73
N LYS A 91 -24.98 -24.10 -0.36
CA LYS A 91 -24.19 -24.93 -1.28
C LYS A 91 -23.08 -24.13 -1.97
N GLN A 92 -23.35 -22.89 -2.40
CA GLN A 92 -22.32 -22.02 -2.98
C GLN A 92 -21.22 -21.65 -1.96
N CYS A 93 -21.60 -21.24 -0.75
CA CYS A 93 -20.63 -20.90 0.29
C CYS A 93 -19.74 -22.10 0.65
N LYS A 94 -20.30 -23.32 0.72
CA LYS A 94 -19.53 -24.54 0.99
C LYS A 94 -18.51 -24.81 -0.13
N LYS A 95 -18.92 -24.72 -1.40
CA LYS A 95 -18.00 -24.86 -2.55
C LYS A 95 -16.88 -23.83 -2.55
N GLN A 96 -17.20 -22.58 -2.20
CA GLN A 96 -16.20 -21.51 -2.13
C GLN A 96 -15.20 -21.78 -0.99
N CYS A 97 -15.69 -22.19 0.19
CA CYS A 97 -14.85 -22.54 1.33
C CYS A 97 -13.93 -23.74 1.01
N ASP A 98 -14.45 -24.80 0.40
CA ASP A 98 -13.65 -25.97 0.00
C ASP A 98 -12.53 -25.57 -1.00
N LYS A 99 -12.83 -24.67 -1.94
CA LYS A 99 -11.85 -24.13 -2.90
C LYS A 99 -10.77 -23.29 -2.21
N ASP A 100 -11.15 -22.45 -1.26
CA ASP A 100 -10.21 -21.62 -0.51
C ASP A 100 -9.33 -22.46 0.43
N ILE A 101 -9.88 -23.50 1.04
CA ILE A 101 -9.13 -24.48 1.84
C ILE A 101 -8.10 -25.21 0.96
N GLN A 102 -8.48 -25.69 -0.23
CA GLN A 102 -7.53 -26.31 -1.15
C GLN A 102 -6.38 -25.37 -1.54
N LYS A 103 -6.68 -24.08 -1.75
CA LYS A 103 -5.67 -23.06 -2.06
C LYS A 103 -4.72 -22.82 -0.89
N ILE A 104 -5.23 -22.82 0.35
CA ILE A 104 -4.42 -22.70 1.56
C ILE A 104 -3.49 -23.91 1.72
N ILE A 105 -4.02 -25.13 1.57
CA ILE A 105 -3.21 -26.36 1.65
C ILE A 105 -2.10 -26.37 0.59
N LEU A 106 -2.40 -25.97 -0.65
CA LEU A 106 -1.39 -25.89 -1.71
C LEU A 106 -0.29 -24.87 -1.37
N LYS A 107 -0.68 -23.71 -0.83
CA LYS A 107 0.25 -22.65 -0.43
C LYS A 107 1.17 -23.11 0.71
N ASP A 108 0.60 -23.74 1.73
CA ASP A 108 1.33 -24.29 2.87
C ASP A 108 2.32 -25.37 2.45
N LYS A 109 1.95 -26.22 1.47
CA LYS A 109 2.85 -27.22 0.89
C LYS A 109 4.05 -26.60 0.17
N ILE A 110 3.83 -25.55 -0.63
CA ILE A 110 4.91 -24.83 -1.32
C ILE A 110 5.83 -24.14 -0.30
N GLU A 111 5.27 -23.51 0.72
CA GLU A 111 6.03 -22.84 1.78
C GLU A 111 6.89 -23.83 2.59
N LYS A 112 6.36 -25.02 2.85
CA LYS A 112 7.10 -26.11 3.49
C LYS A 112 8.23 -26.65 2.60
N GLU A 113 7.99 -26.90 1.32
CA GLU A 113 9.05 -27.32 0.38
C GLU A 113 10.14 -26.26 0.21
N LEU A 114 9.76 -24.98 0.19
CA LEU A 114 10.70 -23.87 0.08
C LEU A 114 11.59 -23.77 1.33
N THR A 115 11.01 -23.87 2.53
CA THR A 115 11.76 -23.82 3.80
C THR A 115 12.69 -25.02 4.00
N GLU A 116 12.27 -26.22 3.61
CA GLU A 116 13.13 -27.41 3.62
C GLU A 116 14.31 -27.27 2.65
N ASN A 117 14.08 -26.78 1.43
CA ASN A 117 15.17 -26.54 0.47
C ASN A 117 16.13 -25.44 0.90
N PHE A 118 15.63 -24.33 1.46
CA PHE A 118 16.50 -23.25 1.97
C PHE A 118 17.30 -23.70 3.19
N SER A 119 16.72 -24.47 4.11
CA SER A 119 17.44 -25.00 5.27
C SER A 119 18.51 -26.04 4.87
N ALA A 120 18.23 -26.90 3.88
CA ALA A 120 19.21 -27.84 3.34
C ALA A 120 20.34 -27.14 2.55
N LEU A 121 20.07 -26.03 1.86
CA LEU A 121 21.11 -25.21 1.24
C LEU A 121 22.00 -24.53 2.28
N GLN A 122 21.41 -24.13 3.41
CA GLN A 122 22.12 -23.43 4.48
C GLN A 122 23.07 -24.34 5.28
N THR A 123 22.78 -25.65 5.36
CA THR A 123 23.69 -26.64 5.96
C THR A 123 24.87 -27.04 5.08
N HIS A 124 24.86 -26.70 3.78
CA HIS A 124 25.99 -26.91 2.87
C HIS A 124 27.05 -25.80 2.88
N ILE A 125 26.81 -24.71 3.63
CA ILE A 125 27.81 -23.68 3.90
C ILE A 125 28.36 -23.96 5.30
N SER A 126 29.38 -24.80 5.38
CA SER A 126 30.10 -25.05 6.63
C SER A 126 30.72 -23.74 7.11
N THR A 127 30.45 -23.36 8.36
CA THR A 127 31.10 -22.22 9.02
C THR A 127 32.63 -22.34 9.09
N ASN A 128 33.19 -23.48 8.69
CA ASN A 128 34.63 -23.73 8.63
C ASN A 128 35.28 -23.28 7.31
N ASP A 129 34.51 -22.91 6.27
CA ASP A 129 35.04 -22.45 4.98
C ASP A 129 35.12 -20.91 4.86
N ILE A 130 34.73 -20.18 5.91
CA ILE A 130 34.90 -18.73 6.01
C ILE A 130 36.17 -18.47 6.84
N PRO A 131 37.24 -17.87 6.28
CA PRO A 131 38.42 -17.56 7.07
C PRO A 131 38.05 -16.59 8.18
N THR A 132 38.34 -16.98 9.42
CA THR A 132 38.14 -16.22 10.65
C THR A 132 38.96 -14.94 10.61
N CYS A 133 38.41 -13.86 10.05
CA CYS A 133 38.93 -12.52 10.28
C CYS A 133 38.55 -12.11 11.71
N ILE A 134 39.57 -11.89 12.52
CA ILE A 134 39.46 -11.35 13.87
C ILE A 134 39.05 -9.89 13.73
N CYS A 135 37.75 -9.62 13.70
CA CYS A 135 37.22 -8.28 13.96
C CYS A 135 36.78 -8.22 15.42
N GLU A 136 37.65 -7.62 16.22
CA GLU A 136 37.41 -7.18 17.58
C GLU A 136 36.06 -6.45 17.67
N LYS A 137 35.25 -6.87 18.65
CA LYS A 137 33.94 -6.30 19.08
C LYS A 137 33.60 -4.94 18.46
N SER A 138 32.47 -4.81 17.74
CA SER A 138 31.51 -3.71 18.02
C SER A 138 30.28 -3.56 17.08
N VAL A 139 30.09 -4.32 15.99
CA VAL A 139 28.89 -4.08 15.17
C VAL A 139 27.64 -4.76 15.74
N ALA A 140 27.72 -6.04 16.13
CA ALA A 140 26.58 -6.75 16.72
C ALA A 140 26.14 -6.17 18.07
N ASP A 141 27.08 -5.84 18.96
CA ASP A 141 26.79 -5.25 20.29
C ASP A 141 26.19 -3.83 20.21
N LYS A 142 26.46 -3.07 19.12
CA LYS A 142 25.81 -1.77 18.85
C LYS A 142 24.42 -1.92 18.25
N VAL A 143 24.21 -2.89 17.37
CA VAL A 143 22.90 -3.14 16.74
C VAL A 143 21.91 -3.69 17.78
N GLU A 144 22.36 -4.54 18.70
CA GLU A 144 21.52 -5.08 19.77
C GLU A 144 21.09 -3.99 20.77
N LYS A 145 22.00 -3.10 21.18
CA LYS A 145 21.67 -1.96 22.06
C LYS A 145 20.76 -0.90 21.42
N THR A 146 20.81 -0.76 20.09
CA THR A 146 19.95 0.18 19.35
C THR A 146 18.56 -0.41 19.10
N CYS A 147 18.46 -1.72 18.87
CA CYS A 147 17.20 -2.45 18.72
C CYS A 147 16.42 -2.54 20.06
N LEU A 148 17.10 -2.79 21.17
CA LEU A 148 16.49 -2.79 22.52
C LEU A 148 15.97 -1.40 22.95
N LYS A 149 16.58 -0.31 22.48
CA LYS A 149 16.07 1.05 22.74
C LYS A 149 14.82 1.41 21.93
N CYS A 150 14.64 0.82 20.75
CA CYS A 150 13.41 1.00 19.95
C CYS A 150 12.24 0.16 20.46
N GLY A 151 12.50 -0.99 21.10
CA GLY A 151 11.49 -1.80 21.79
C GLY A 151 11.02 -1.24 23.13
N GLY A 152 11.77 -0.31 23.73
CA GLY A 152 11.56 0.18 25.09
C GLY A 152 10.51 1.30 25.28
N ILE A 153 9.90 1.82 24.21
CA ILE A 153 8.88 2.90 24.30
C ILE A 153 7.44 2.33 24.16
N LEU A 154 7.28 1.04 23.89
CA LEU A 154 5.95 0.39 23.73
C LEU A 154 5.72 -0.72 24.75
N GLY A 155 6.06 -0.44 26.01
CA GLY A 155 5.54 -1.18 27.16
C GLY A 155 4.04 -0.94 27.31
N GLY A 156 3.23 -1.69 26.56
CA GLY A 156 1.77 -1.69 26.65
C GLY A 156 1.17 -2.60 25.60
N GLY A 157 0.73 -3.80 26.02
CA GLY A 157 0.21 -4.84 25.15
C GLY A 157 -0.93 -4.40 24.23
N ILE A 158 -1.01 -5.09 23.09
CA ILE A 158 -1.94 -4.91 21.96
C ILE A 158 -1.43 -3.90 20.91
N VAL A 159 -0.36 -4.26 20.21
CA VAL A 159 -0.20 -3.87 18.81
C VAL A 159 -0.45 -5.13 17.98
N PRO A 160 -1.49 -5.18 17.12
CA PRO A 160 -1.66 -6.28 16.19
C PRO A 160 -0.43 -6.33 15.29
N GLY A 161 0.14 -7.52 15.08
CA GLY A 161 1.37 -7.78 14.29
C GLY A 161 1.33 -7.37 12.82
N TRP A 162 0.41 -6.50 12.42
CA TRP A 162 0.29 -5.94 11.07
C TRP A 162 1.33 -4.85 10.78
N SER A 163 1.89 -4.17 11.80
CA SER A 163 2.91 -3.12 11.60
C SER A 163 4.31 -3.67 11.27
N LEU A 164 4.61 -4.92 11.59
CA LEU A 164 5.91 -5.55 11.29
C LEU A 164 5.97 -6.08 9.85
N VAL A 165 4.87 -6.63 9.32
CA VAL A 165 4.85 -7.25 7.98
C VAL A 165 4.80 -6.20 6.87
N SER A 166 4.04 -5.11 7.03
CA SER A 166 4.01 -4.02 6.04
C SER A 166 5.27 -3.16 6.05
N GLY A 167 5.88 -2.95 7.23
CA GLY A 167 7.10 -2.14 7.36
C GLY A 167 8.33 -2.80 6.71
N LEU A 168 8.53 -4.10 6.94
CA LEU A 168 9.65 -4.85 6.37
C LEU A 168 9.50 -5.04 4.86
N GLY A 169 8.29 -5.35 4.38
CA GLY A 169 8.02 -5.45 2.95
C GLY A 169 8.26 -4.14 2.21
N TYR A 170 7.81 -3.01 2.78
CA TYR A 170 8.03 -1.69 2.19
C TYR A 170 9.51 -1.28 2.20
N MET A 171 10.25 -1.58 3.27
CA MET A 171 11.70 -1.33 3.33
C MET A 171 12.48 -2.20 2.34
N ALA A 172 12.15 -3.48 2.20
CA ALA A 172 12.79 -4.36 1.23
C ALA A 172 12.49 -3.91 -0.22
N TRP A 173 11.24 -3.52 -0.48
CA TRP A 173 10.80 -3.09 -1.81
C TRP A 173 11.41 -1.75 -2.22
N THR A 174 11.46 -0.77 -1.33
CA THR A 174 12.12 0.52 -1.61
C THR A 174 13.62 0.35 -1.87
N ARG A 175 14.29 -0.52 -1.11
CA ARG A 175 15.71 -0.87 -1.37
C ARG A 175 15.90 -1.60 -2.70
N TYR A 176 15.02 -2.54 -3.01
CA TYR A 176 15.04 -3.29 -4.27
C TYR A 176 14.86 -2.36 -5.48
N ILE A 177 13.86 -1.46 -5.42
CA ILE A 177 13.64 -0.47 -6.49
C ILE A 177 14.85 0.45 -6.61
N ALA A 178 15.39 0.97 -5.51
CA ALA A 178 16.57 1.82 -5.56
C ALA A 178 17.77 1.12 -6.23
N ALA A 179 18.00 -0.16 -5.90
CA ALA A 179 19.03 -0.96 -6.56
C ALA A 179 18.76 -1.16 -8.06
N LYS A 180 17.51 -1.44 -8.44
CA LYS A 180 17.12 -1.64 -9.84
C LYS A 180 17.20 -0.36 -10.68
N VAL A 181 16.81 0.78 -10.10
CA VAL A 181 16.93 2.11 -10.72
C VAL A 181 18.39 2.40 -11.04
N LEU A 182 19.28 2.16 -10.07
CA LEU A 182 20.72 2.38 -10.24
C LEU A 182 21.34 1.40 -11.25
N GLU A 183 20.95 0.12 -11.24
CA GLU A 183 21.41 -0.89 -12.21
C GLU A 183 21.06 -0.52 -13.65
N GLU A 184 19.81 -0.11 -13.92
CA GLU A 184 19.38 0.27 -15.27
C GLU A 184 19.96 1.63 -15.69
N GLY A 185 20.10 2.58 -14.76
CA GLY A 185 20.79 3.85 -14.98
C GLY A 185 22.25 3.65 -15.41
N ILE A 186 22.98 2.78 -14.70
CA ILE A 186 24.36 2.42 -15.06
C ILE A 186 24.42 1.75 -16.42
N LYS A 187 23.52 0.80 -16.71
CA LYS A 187 23.50 0.08 -17.98
C LYS A 187 23.31 0.99 -19.19
N LYS A 188 22.30 1.87 -19.17
CA LYS A 188 22.07 2.84 -20.26
C LYS A 188 23.18 3.90 -20.34
N GLY A 189 23.66 4.37 -19.18
CA GLY A 189 24.78 5.31 -19.11
C GLY A 189 26.05 4.73 -19.71
N LEU A 190 26.32 3.44 -19.50
CA LEU A 190 27.47 2.74 -20.05
C LEU A 190 27.36 2.55 -21.56
N GLU A 191 26.18 2.14 -22.06
CA GLU A 191 25.93 1.95 -23.49
C GLU A 191 26.21 3.24 -24.28
N VAL A 192 25.67 4.36 -23.82
CA VAL A 192 25.91 5.67 -24.44
C VAL A 192 27.33 6.16 -24.17
N GLY A 193 27.83 5.98 -22.95
CA GLY A 193 29.15 6.45 -22.52
C GLY A 193 30.29 5.82 -23.31
N LEU A 194 30.25 4.52 -23.58
CA LEU A 194 31.29 3.85 -24.37
C LEU A 194 31.33 4.33 -25.82
N VAL A 195 30.17 4.58 -26.44
CA VAL A 195 30.10 5.21 -27.77
C VAL A 195 30.74 6.59 -27.73
N LYS A 196 30.40 7.41 -26.72
CA LYS A 196 30.98 8.75 -26.61
C LYS A 196 32.48 8.73 -26.34
N VAL A 197 32.99 7.78 -25.54
CA VAL A 197 34.42 7.59 -25.30
C VAL A 197 35.16 7.27 -26.60
N THR A 198 34.65 6.32 -27.40
CA THR A 198 35.28 5.95 -28.68
C THR A 198 35.29 7.11 -29.67
N GLU A 199 34.20 7.90 -29.75
CA GLU A 199 34.17 9.09 -30.59
C GLU A 199 35.16 10.17 -30.11
N ILE A 200 35.29 10.39 -28.79
CA ILE A 200 36.23 11.36 -28.21
C ILE A 200 37.67 10.93 -28.50
N ALA A 201 37.99 9.66 -28.27
CA ALA A 201 39.30 9.12 -28.54
C ALA A 201 39.64 9.20 -30.03
N THR A 202 38.69 8.89 -30.92
CA THR A 202 38.86 9.02 -32.38
C THR A 202 39.21 10.45 -32.80
N GLN A 203 38.63 11.46 -32.15
CA GLN A 203 38.95 12.86 -32.42
C GLN A 203 40.35 13.28 -31.94
N MET A 204 40.94 12.54 -31.00
CA MET A 204 42.28 12.81 -30.47
C MET A 204 43.40 12.02 -31.17
N ILE A 205 43.06 10.91 -31.84
CA ILE A 205 44.04 9.99 -32.45
C ILE A 205 44.21 10.28 -33.95
N ARG A 206 45.42 10.16 -34.48
CA ARG A 206 45.72 10.33 -35.92
C ARG A 206 45.33 9.12 -36.79
N ASP A 207 45.31 7.92 -36.20
CA ASP A 207 45.01 6.66 -36.89
C ASP A 207 43.74 6.02 -36.33
N VAL A 208 42.62 6.24 -37.03
CA VAL A 208 41.26 5.87 -36.60
C VAL A 208 41.07 4.35 -36.52
N ASN A 209 41.93 3.57 -37.20
CA ASN A 209 41.81 2.12 -37.28
C ASN A 209 42.28 1.39 -36.00
N LYS A 210 42.81 2.12 -35.01
CA LYS A 210 43.29 1.58 -33.72
C LYS A 210 42.39 1.93 -32.54
N VAL A 211 41.07 1.95 -32.75
CA VAL A 211 40.08 2.11 -31.68
C VAL A 211 39.49 0.73 -31.35
N PRO A 212 39.52 0.29 -30.08
CA PRO A 212 38.95 -0.98 -29.69
C PRO A 212 37.43 -1.01 -29.87
N SER A 213 36.88 -2.19 -30.17
CA SER A 213 35.43 -2.39 -30.28
C SER A 213 34.72 -2.13 -28.94
N ILE A 214 33.47 -1.67 -29.00
CA ILE A 214 32.63 -1.37 -27.83
C ILE A 214 32.46 -2.61 -26.95
N ASP A 215 32.37 -3.81 -27.53
CA ASP A 215 32.22 -5.07 -26.77
C ASP A 215 33.41 -5.33 -25.82
N ILE A 216 34.62 -4.98 -26.26
CA ILE A 216 35.84 -5.11 -25.45
C ILE A 216 35.75 -4.14 -24.27
N LEU A 217 35.38 -2.89 -24.55
CA LEU A 217 35.21 -1.86 -23.52
C LEU A 217 34.09 -2.19 -22.53
N GLN A 218 32.99 -2.77 -23.01
CA GLN A 218 31.86 -3.18 -22.17
C GLN A 218 32.26 -4.29 -21.20
N LYS A 219 33.00 -5.30 -21.68
CA LYS A 219 33.47 -6.40 -20.83
C LYS A 219 34.35 -5.91 -19.67
N ILE A 220 35.15 -4.87 -19.91
CA ILE A 220 36.08 -4.30 -18.92
C ILE A 220 35.34 -3.43 -17.90
N THR A 221 34.35 -2.68 -18.35
CA THR A 221 33.60 -1.73 -17.53
C THR A 221 32.46 -2.38 -16.74
N THR A 222 32.13 -3.63 -17.06
CA THR A 222 31.09 -4.40 -16.37
C THR A 222 31.50 -4.69 -14.92
N GLY A 223 30.67 -4.26 -13.97
CA GLY A 223 30.84 -4.56 -12.54
C GLY A 223 31.69 -3.55 -11.75
N ASN A 224 32.21 -2.49 -12.40
CA ASN A 224 33.08 -1.51 -11.76
C ASN A 224 32.35 -0.25 -11.23
N PHE A 225 31.06 -0.11 -11.49
CA PHE A 225 30.26 1.04 -11.06
C PHE A 225 29.26 0.64 -9.96
N SER A 226 29.34 1.30 -8.80
CA SER A 226 28.46 1.06 -7.65
C SER A 226 27.56 2.24 -7.28
N ASP A 227 27.99 3.48 -7.54
CA ASP A 227 27.32 4.72 -7.10
C ASP A 227 26.87 5.61 -8.29
N GLY A 228 26.62 4.99 -9.44
CA GLY A 228 26.29 5.67 -10.70
C GLY A 228 27.45 5.69 -11.70
N VAL A 229 27.19 6.19 -12.90
CA VAL A 229 28.19 6.28 -13.98
C VAL A 229 28.23 7.68 -14.57
N SER A 230 29.40 8.30 -14.58
CA SER A 230 29.66 9.52 -15.34
C SER A 230 30.65 9.24 -16.46
N LEU A 231 30.68 10.11 -17.49
CA LEU A 231 31.63 9.96 -18.58
C LEU A 231 33.09 9.96 -18.08
N TYR A 232 33.39 10.77 -17.05
CA TYR A 232 34.72 10.78 -16.42
C TYR A 232 35.03 9.45 -15.72
N ASP A 233 34.08 8.89 -14.98
CA ASP A 233 34.28 7.60 -14.30
C ASP A 233 34.51 6.46 -15.28
N ILE A 234 33.90 6.54 -16.48
CA ILE A 234 34.17 5.61 -17.58
C ILE A 234 35.62 5.75 -18.06
N PHE A 235 36.11 6.96 -18.33
CA PHE A 235 37.51 7.20 -18.71
C PHE A 235 38.49 6.68 -17.64
N LYS A 236 38.23 7.00 -16.37
CA LYS A 236 39.06 6.58 -15.23
C LYS A 236 39.07 5.06 -15.04
N THR A 237 37.92 4.41 -15.22
CA THR A 237 37.82 2.95 -15.13
C THR A 237 38.60 2.28 -16.26
N ILE A 238 38.50 2.78 -17.49
CA ILE A 238 39.25 2.23 -18.63
C ILE A 238 40.76 2.39 -18.42
N ASP A 239 41.22 3.56 -17.96
CA ASP A 239 42.63 3.85 -17.66
C ASP A 239 43.20 2.91 -16.58
N SER A 240 42.50 2.81 -15.44
CA SER A 240 42.93 2.01 -14.29
C SER A 240 42.86 0.50 -14.50
N THR A 241 41.89 0.03 -15.30
CA THR A 241 41.68 -1.43 -15.49
C THR A 241 42.55 -1.99 -16.61
N MET A 242 42.93 -1.20 -17.61
CA MET A 242 43.40 -1.75 -18.88
C MET A 242 44.51 -1.00 -19.60
N SER A 243 45.19 -0.02 -18.97
CA SER A 243 46.39 0.59 -19.57
C SER A 243 47.39 -0.47 -20.07
N THR A 244 47.62 -1.55 -19.31
CA THR A 244 48.56 -2.62 -19.69
C THR A 244 48.04 -3.61 -20.75
N GLU A 245 46.73 -3.85 -20.81
CA GLU A 245 46.13 -4.91 -21.61
C GLU A 245 45.63 -4.38 -22.99
N LEU A 246 45.30 -3.09 -23.09
CA LEU A 246 45.13 -2.38 -24.37
C LEU A 246 46.47 -2.13 -25.07
N GLU A 247 47.54 -1.86 -24.31
CA GLU A 247 48.89 -1.68 -24.84
C GLU A 247 49.44 -2.96 -25.49
N THR A 248 49.19 -4.12 -24.90
CA THR A 248 49.60 -5.42 -25.45
C THR A 248 48.81 -5.82 -26.70
N GLN A 249 47.58 -5.35 -26.85
CA GLN A 249 46.74 -5.56 -28.04
C GLN A 249 46.97 -4.55 -29.18
N GLY A 250 47.90 -3.60 -29.01
CA GLY A 250 48.25 -2.62 -30.05
C GLY A 250 47.40 -1.36 -30.07
N TYR A 251 46.57 -1.11 -29.04
CA TYR A 251 45.73 0.08 -28.90
C TYR A 251 46.42 1.21 -28.10
N TYR A 252 47.73 1.37 -28.27
CA TYR A 252 48.55 2.33 -27.53
C TYR A 252 48.05 3.78 -27.65
N ASP A 253 47.73 4.22 -28.87
CA ASP A 253 47.26 5.58 -29.15
C ASP A 253 45.91 5.88 -28.48
N PHE A 254 45.06 4.85 -28.33
CA PHE A 254 43.80 4.94 -27.60
C PHE A 254 44.00 5.02 -26.09
N SER A 255 44.87 4.16 -25.53
CA SER A 255 45.23 4.18 -24.10
C SER A 255 45.74 5.56 -23.66
N LEU A 256 46.65 6.15 -24.42
CA LEU A 256 47.17 7.51 -24.17
C LEU A 256 46.07 8.58 -24.19
N SER A 257 45.11 8.46 -25.11
CA SER A 257 44.01 9.41 -25.23
C SER A 257 43.06 9.34 -24.03
N VAL A 258 42.78 8.11 -23.56
CA VAL A 258 41.98 7.85 -22.36
C VAL A 258 42.70 8.39 -21.12
N GLN A 259 43.99 8.06 -20.96
CA GLN A 259 44.83 8.52 -19.84
C GLN A 259 44.89 10.05 -19.76
N SER A 260 45.10 10.71 -20.89
CA SER A 260 45.13 12.18 -20.99
C SER A 260 43.86 12.84 -20.45
N ILE A 261 42.70 12.22 -20.62
CA ILE A 261 41.40 12.70 -20.14
C ILE A 261 41.15 12.30 -18.67
N ALA A 262 41.59 11.10 -18.28
CA ALA A 262 41.50 10.62 -16.91
C ALA A 262 42.35 11.47 -15.94
N ASP A 263 43.53 11.91 -16.38
CA ASP A 263 44.44 12.76 -15.61
C ASP A 263 43.95 14.20 -15.47
N ASP A 264 43.26 14.72 -16.49
CA ASP A 264 42.77 16.10 -16.51
C ASP A 264 41.30 16.16 -16.97
N PRO A 265 40.33 16.08 -16.03
CA PRO A 265 38.92 16.17 -16.35
C PRO A 265 38.51 17.53 -16.93
N ALA A 266 39.34 18.58 -16.81
CA ALA A 266 39.06 19.87 -17.46
C ALA A 266 39.05 19.75 -18.98
N LYS A 267 39.71 18.73 -19.55
CA LYS A 267 39.64 18.39 -20.97
C LYS A 267 38.25 17.91 -21.38
N LEU A 268 37.37 17.44 -20.49
CA LEU A 268 36.00 17.13 -20.90
C LEU A 268 35.17 18.38 -21.22
N LYS A 269 35.66 19.58 -20.90
CA LYS A 269 34.96 20.85 -21.16
C LYS A 269 34.67 21.12 -22.64
N TRP A 270 35.55 20.68 -23.55
CA TRP A 270 35.31 20.82 -25.00
C TRP A 270 34.28 19.81 -25.53
N CYS A 271 33.96 18.78 -24.76
CA CYS A 271 32.98 17.73 -25.06
C CYS A 271 31.73 17.81 -24.17
N SER A 272 31.35 19.01 -23.72
CA SER A 272 30.21 19.20 -22.80
C SER A 272 28.91 18.57 -23.28
N GLN A 273 28.65 18.56 -24.59
CA GLN A 273 27.47 17.92 -25.17
C GLN A 273 27.49 16.39 -24.99
N LYS A 274 28.65 15.75 -25.15
CA LYS A 274 28.80 14.30 -24.95
C LYS A 274 28.69 13.90 -23.48
N VAL A 275 29.17 14.76 -22.57
CA VAL A 275 28.96 14.59 -21.14
C VAL A 275 27.46 14.65 -20.82
N ALA A 276 26.73 15.62 -21.40
CA ALA A 276 25.29 15.74 -21.22
C ALA A 276 24.52 14.52 -21.78
N ASP A 277 24.93 14.00 -22.93
CA ASP A 277 24.31 12.80 -23.53
C ASP A 277 24.37 11.59 -22.58
N VAL A 278 25.51 11.38 -21.91
CA VAL A 278 25.68 10.28 -20.93
C VAL A 278 24.82 10.54 -19.69
N THR A 279 24.83 11.75 -19.15
CA THR A 279 24.00 12.09 -17.98
C THR A 279 22.51 11.93 -18.28
N ASN A 280 22.06 12.31 -19.48
CA ASN A 280 20.68 12.13 -19.92
C ASN A 280 20.34 10.64 -20.07
N ALA A 281 21.26 9.84 -20.64
CA ALA A 281 21.05 8.40 -20.77
C ALA A 281 20.93 7.68 -19.41
N VAL A 282 21.70 8.10 -18.41
CA VAL A 282 21.57 7.62 -17.02
C VAL A 282 20.19 7.99 -16.47
N ALA A 283 19.80 9.26 -16.58
CA ALA A 283 18.50 9.74 -16.11
C ALA A 283 17.32 9.03 -16.81
N ASP A 284 17.44 8.76 -18.12
CA ASP A 284 16.44 8.00 -18.89
C ASP A 284 16.38 6.52 -18.49
N GLY A 285 17.51 5.95 -18.04
CA GLY A 285 17.56 4.62 -17.42
C GLY A 285 16.80 4.58 -16.11
N GLU A 286 17.14 5.49 -15.20
CA GLU A 286 16.51 5.62 -13.89
C GLU A 286 15.00 5.88 -14.00
N ALA A 287 14.60 6.80 -14.90
CA ALA A 287 13.21 7.16 -15.13
C ALA A 287 12.39 5.97 -15.64
N SER A 288 12.96 5.13 -16.52
CA SER A 288 12.23 3.98 -17.06
C SER A 288 11.78 2.98 -15.97
N VAL A 289 12.66 2.67 -15.02
CA VAL A 289 12.32 1.79 -13.89
C VAL A 289 11.28 2.44 -12.97
N LEU A 290 11.38 3.75 -12.73
CA LEU A 290 10.41 4.48 -11.91
C LEU A 290 9.01 4.52 -12.56
N THR A 291 8.93 4.63 -13.89
CA THR A 291 7.65 4.58 -14.62
C THR A 291 6.99 3.20 -14.54
N GLU A 292 7.76 2.12 -14.56
CA GLU A 292 7.24 0.76 -14.36
C GLU A 292 6.79 0.51 -12.91
N ALA A 293 7.42 1.16 -11.93
CA ALA A 293 7.05 1.04 -10.52
C ALA A 293 5.83 1.90 -10.12
N ALA A 294 5.52 2.96 -10.88
CA ALA A 294 4.40 3.88 -10.64
C ALA A 294 3.00 3.22 -10.52
N PRO A 295 2.61 2.23 -11.34
CA PRO A 295 1.33 1.53 -11.15
C PRO A 295 1.27 0.75 -9.83
N VAL A 296 2.40 0.19 -9.38
CA VAL A 296 2.47 -0.61 -8.14
C VAL A 296 2.37 0.29 -6.90
N THR A 297 3.05 1.44 -6.88
CA THR A 297 2.92 2.44 -5.80
C THR A 297 1.49 2.97 -5.69
N SER A 298 0.85 3.26 -6.82
CA SER A 298 -0.51 3.79 -6.89
C SER A 298 -1.54 2.78 -6.36
N GLY A 299 -1.36 1.49 -6.70
CA GLY A 299 -2.17 0.39 -6.18
C GLY A 299 -2.05 0.23 -4.66
N LEU A 300 -0.82 0.32 -4.12
CA LEU A 300 -0.58 0.26 -2.68
C LEU A 300 -1.22 1.44 -1.94
N ASN A 301 -1.11 2.66 -2.46
CA ASN A 301 -1.76 3.84 -1.85
C ASN A 301 -3.28 3.67 -1.79
N THR A 302 -3.89 3.15 -2.86
CA THR A 302 -5.33 2.89 -2.92
C THR A 302 -5.74 1.83 -1.89
N ALA A 303 -4.96 0.76 -1.76
CA ALA A 303 -5.19 -0.30 -0.78
C ALA A 303 -5.02 0.20 0.67
N ILE A 304 -4.03 1.05 0.93
CA ILE A 304 -3.81 1.68 2.24
C ILE A 304 -4.99 2.58 2.60
N ILE A 305 -5.44 3.44 1.68
CA ILE A 305 -6.60 4.31 1.88
C ILE A 305 -7.85 3.48 2.18
N ALA A 306 -8.10 2.42 1.40
CA ALA A 306 -9.23 1.52 1.61
C ALA A 306 -9.18 0.83 2.99
N SER A 307 -7.99 0.40 3.43
CA SER A 307 -7.77 -0.18 4.77
C SER A 307 -8.07 0.81 5.89
N ILE A 308 -7.59 2.05 5.79
CA ILE A 308 -7.86 3.12 6.77
C ILE A 308 -9.37 3.40 6.85
N VAL A 309 -10.05 3.52 5.71
CA VAL A 309 -11.50 3.74 5.65
C VAL A 309 -12.24 2.58 6.33
N ALA A 310 -11.85 1.33 6.07
CA ALA A 310 -12.45 0.16 6.71
C ALA A 310 -12.28 0.18 8.25
N ILE A 311 -11.10 0.54 8.76
CA ILE A 311 -10.84 0.67 10.20
C ILE A 311 -11.74 1.74 10.82
N VAL A 312 -11.87 2.91 10.18
CA VAL A 312 -12.72 4.00 10.66
C VAL A 312 -14.19 3.56 10.73
N VAL A 313 -14.68 2.84 9.73
CA VAL A 313 -16.06 2.31 9.72
C VAL A 313 -16.28 1.32 10.87
N ILE A 314 -15.32 0.42 11.13
CA ILE A 314 -15.41 -0.53 12.25
C ILE A 314 -15.47 0.21 13.60
N ILE A 315 -14.63 1.24 13.79
CA ILE A 315 -14.63 2.05 15.01
C ILE A 315 -15.98 2.77 15.18
N LEU A 316 -16.54 3.34 14.11
CA LEU A 316 -17.85 4.01 14.15
C LEU A 316 -18.98 3.05 14.56
N VAL A 317 -19.02 1.85 13.98
CA VAL A 317 -20.02 0.83 14.32
C VAL A 317 -19.89 0.42 15.80
N MET A 318 -18.66 0.18 16.28
CA MET A 318 -18.40 -0.15 17.68
C MET A 318 -18.86 0.97 18.62
N LEU A 319 -18.66 2.23 18.23
CA LEU A 319 -19.07 3.40 19.00
C LEU A 319 -20.60 3.53 19.06
N ILE A 320 -21.31 3.30 17.95
CA ILE A 320 -22.78 3.30 17.91
C ILE A 320 -23.34 2.20 18.81
N ILE A 321 -22.83 0.97 18.70
CA ILE A 321 -23.25 -0.16 19.54
C ILE A 321 -22.99 0.15 21.02
N TYR A 322 -21.81 0.69 21.34
CA TYR A 322 -21.45 1.13 22.69
C TYR A 322 -22.45 2.17 23.25
N LEU A 323 -22.82 3.18 22.47
CA LEU A 323 -23.78 4.21 22.88
C LEU A 323 -25.17 3.61 23.13
N ILE A 324 -25.65 2.70 22.28
CA ILE A 324 -26.94 2.01 22.46
C ILE A 324 -26.93 1.19 23.76
N LEU A 325 -25.87 0.40 23.99
CA LEU A 325 -25.72 -0.40 25.20
C LEU A 325 -25.64 0.48 26.46
N ARG A 326 -24.89 1.58 26.40
CA ARG A 326 -24.77 2.55 27.49
C ARG A 326 -26.12 3.20 27.80
N TYR A 327 -26.87 3.58 26.78
CA TYR A 327 -28.21 4.15 26.92
C TYR A 327 -29.17 3.15 27.57
N ARG A 328 -29.18 1.89 27.12
CA ARG A 328 -29.99 0.81 27.71
C ARG A 328 -29.65 0.56 29.18
N ARG A 329 -28.36 0.55 29.55
CA ARG A 329 -27.92 0.41 30.96
C ARG A 329 -28.43 1.56 31.82
N LYS A 330 -28.29 2.81 31.38
CA LYS A 330 -28.81 3.99 32.11
C LYS A 330 -30.32 3.91 32.31
N LYS A 331 -31.09 3.56 31.25
CA LYS A 331 -32.55 3.43 31.34
C LYS A 331 -32.96 2.35 32.35
N LYS A 332 -32.25 1.21 32.40
CA LYS A 332 -32.51 0.13 33.37
C LYS A 332 -32.28 0.60 34.82
N ILE A 333 -31.21 1.35 35.07
CA ILE A 333 -30.91 1.90 36.41
C ILE A 333 -31.97 2.92 36.84
N HIS A 334 -32.39 3.82 35.94
CA HIS A 334 -33.43 4.81 36.24
C HIS A 334 -34.78 4.15 36.58
N LYS A 335 -35.18 3.12 35.84
CA LYS A 335 -36.39 2.35 36.16
C LYS A 335 -36.30 1.70 37.54
N LYS A 336 -35.16 1.07 37.87
CA LYS A 336 -34.94 0.48 39.21
C LYS A 336 -35.07 1.51 40.34
N LEU A 337 -34.52 2.71 40.17
CA LEU A 337 -34.65 3.79 41.16
C LEU A 337 -36.11 4.23 41.37
N GLN A 338 -36.94 4.25 40.33
CA GLN A 338 -38.36 4.57 40.46
C GLN A 338 -39.12 3.48 41.22
N TYR A 339 -38.86 2.20 40.95
CA TYR A 339 -39.50 1.10 41.70
C TYR A 339 -39.11 1.08 43.18
N ILE A 340 -37.85 1.37 43.52
CA ILE A 340 -37.41 1.45 44.94
C ILE A 340 -38.16 2.57 45.67
N LYS A 341 -38.36 3.73 45.03
CA LYS A 341 -39.11 4.84 45.64
C LYS A 341 -40.57 4.51 45.90
N LEU A 342 -41.23 3.76 45.01
CA LEU A 342 -42.62 3.35 45.18
C LEU A 342 -42.82 2.29 46.27
N LEU A 343 -41.79 1.49 46.58
CA LEU A 343 -41.85 0.45 47.64
C LEU A 343 -41.59 0.99 49.05
N GLN A 344 -41.01 2.19 49.19
CA GLN A 344 -40.76 2.83 50.49
C GLN A 344 -41.91 3.73 50.96
N GLN A 345 -42.97 3.82 50.16
CA GLN A 345 -44.18 4.60 50.42
C GLN A 345 -45.30 3.63 50.78
#